data_AF-A0A957N6E1-F1
#
_entry.id   AF-A0A957N6E1-F1
#
_cell.length_a   1.000
_cell.length_b   1.000
_cell.length_c   1.000
_cell.angle_alpha   90.00
_cell.angle_beta   90.00
_cell.angle_gamma   90.00
#
_symmetry.space_group_name_H-M   'P 1'
#
loop_
_entity.id
_entity.type
_entity.pdbx_description
1 polymer ?
#
loop_
_entity_poly.entity_id
_entity_poly.type
_entity_poly.pdbx_seq_one_letter_code
_entity_poly.pdbx_strand_id
1 'polypeptide(L)'
;RKHANVYTDISGLFYRPWTHYEALIKATEWNVLDKILFGSDFPIATPAETMAGLRGVNDIVEGSRLPRVPLDRIEEIIHRDSLALLGLS
;
A
#
# COMPACT_ATOMS: atom_id res chain seq x y z
N ARG A 1 -2.63 13.00 -6.23
CA ARG A 1 -1.68 13.51 -7.26
C ARG A 1 -1.44 15.02 -7.18
N LYS A 2 -2.45 15.88 -7.39
CA LYS A 2 -2.25 17.34 -7.54
C LYS A 2 -1.75 18.05 -6.27
N HIS A 3 -2.33 17.75 -5.11
CA HIS A 3 -1.90 18.37 -3.86
C HIS A 3 -0.70 17.61 -3.27
N ALA A 4 0.36 18.34 -2.90
CA ALA A 4 1.58 17.74 -2.35
C ALA A 4 1.31 17.01 -1.03
N ASN A 5 0.57 17.65 -0.12
CA ASN A 5 0.40 17.21 1.27
C ASN A 5 -0.94 16.50 1.53
N VAL A 6 -1.43 15.72 0.56
CA VAL A 6 -2.60 14.86 0.76
C VAL A 6 -2.15 13.42 0.58
N TYR A 7 -2.34 12.64 1.64
CA TYR A 7 -1.90 11.26 1.78
C TYR A 7 -3.09 10.36 2.15
N THR A 8 -2.92 9.06 1.97
CA THR A 8 -3.83 8.01 2.47
C THR A 8 -2.99 6.94 3.14
N ASP A 9 -3.57 6.12 4.02
CA ASP A 9 -2.92 4.91 4.52
C ASP A 9 -3.53 3.65 3.89
N ILE A 10 -2.92 2.49 4.19
CA ILE A 10 -3.34 1.15 3.69
C ILE A 10 -3.95 0.27 4.78
N SER A 11 -4.23 0.83 5.96
CA SER A 11 -4.69 0.08 7.12
C SER A 11 -5.98 -0.67 6.82
N GLY A 12 -6.04 -1.92 7.29
CA GLY A 12 -7.22 -2.78 7.21
C GLY A 12 -7.64 -3.20 5.79
N LEU A 13 -6.85 -2.90 4.77
CA LEU A 13 -7.24 -3.19 3.39
C LEU A 13 -6.94 -4.65 3.01
N PHE A 14 -5.86 -5.23 3.53
CA PHE A 14 -5.39 -6.57 3.12
C PHE A 14 -6.39 -7.70 3.46
N TYR A 15 -7.30 -7.49 4.42
CA TYR A 15 -8.39 -8.46 4.70
C TYR A 15 -9.40 -8.59 3.54
N ARG A 16 -9.38 -7.66 2.59
CA ARG A 16 -10.28 -7.61 1.43
C ARG A 16 -9.44 -7.71 0.16
N PRO A 17 -9.01 -8.91 -0.25
CA PRO A 17 -8.00 -9.10 -1.29
C PRO A 17 -8.29 -8.33 -2.60
N TRP A 18 -9.55 -8.31 -3.05
CA TRP A 18 -9.93 -7.57 -4.25
C TRP A 18 -9.79 -6.06 -4.08
N THR A 19 -10.34 -5.49 -3.01
CA THR A 19 -10.24 -4.05 -2.71
C THR A 19 -8.78 -3.64 -2.49
N HIS A 20 -7.99 -4.50 -1.84
CA HIS A 20 -6.57 -4.27 -1.61
C HIS A 20 -5.78 -4.14 -2.92
N TYR A 21 -5.91 -5.14 -3.79
CA TYR A 21 -5.31 -5.13 -5.12
C TYR A 21 -5.80 -3.95 -5.95
N GLU A 22 -7.12 -3.72 -5.99
CA GLU A 22 -7.74 -2.68 -6.80
C GLU A 22 -7.27 -1.27 -6.39
N ALA A 23 -7.19 -0.98 -5.09
CA ALA A 23 -6.69 0.30 -4.60
C ALA A 23 -5.22 0.52 -4.97
N LEU A 24 -4.37 -0.49 -4.78
CA LEU A 24 -2.94 -0.39 -5.04
C LEU A 24 -2.61 -0.36 -6.54
N ILE A 25 -3.37 -1.09 -7.37
CA ILE A 25 -3.17 -1.05 -8.81
C ILE A 25 -3.63 0.30 -9.39
N LYS A 26 -4.73 0.87 -8.91
CA LYS A 26 -5.11 2.25 -9.29
C LYS A 26 -4.05 3.25 -8.84
N ALA A 27 -3.54 3.15 -7.61
CA ALA A 27 -2.47 4.03 -7.14
C ALA A 27 -1.19 3.89 -7.99
N THR A 28 -0.91 2.69 -8.51
CA THR A 28 0.17 2.43 -9.46
C THR A 28 -0.07 3.15 -10.79
N GLU A 29 -1.24 2.97 -11.41
CA GLU A 29 -1.58 3.60 -12.70
C GLU A 29 -1.55 5.14 -12.64
N TRP A 30 -1.93 5.71 -11.51
CA TRP A 30 -1.89 7.15 -11.29
C TRP A 30 -0.53 7.68 -10.84
N ASN A 31 0.47 6.79 -10.66
CA ASN A 31 1.81 7.08 -10.14
C ASN A 31 1.76 7.88 -8.83
N VAL A 32 1.05 7.35 -7.83
CA VAL A 32 0.84 7.99 -6.51
C VAL A 32 1.10 7.05 -5.32
N LEU A 33 1.79 5.92 -5.52
CA LEU A 33 2.15 5.00 -4.41
C LEU A 33 3.05 5.66 -3.35
N ASP A 34 3.79 6.71 -3.73
CA ASP A 34 4.56 7.57 -2.83
C ASP A 34 3.68 8.32 -1.81
N LYS A 35 2.37 8.42 -2.07
CA LYS A 35 1.40 9.08 -1.18
C LYS A 35 0.65 8.12 -0.25
N ILE A 36 0.94 6.83 -0.32
CA ILE A 36 0.37 5.82 0.57
C ILE A 36 1.28 5.63 1.78
N LEU A 37 0.75 5.83 2.97
CA LEU A 37 1.43 5.60 4.24
C LEU A 37 1.20 4.17 4.71
N PHE A 38 2.21 3.59 5.34
CA PHE A 38 2.05 2.32 6.03
C PHE A 38 1.22 2.52 7.31
N GLY A 39 0.19 1.70 7.49
CA GLY A 39 -0.63 1.66 8.70
C GLY A 39 -1.12 0.24 8.92
N SER A 40 -0.95 -0.30 10.13
CA SER A 40 -1.20 -1.73 10.37
C SER A 40 -2.65 -2.08 10.71
N ASP A 41 -3.45 -1.09 11.12
CA ASP A 41 -4.78 -1.31 11.72
C ASP A 41 -4.72 -2.02 13.09
N PHE A 42 -3.70 -1.75 13.89
CA PHE A 42 -3.61 -2.27 15.25
C PHE A 42 -4.78 -1.74 16.12
N PRO A 43 -5.47 -2.58 16.91
CA PRO A 43 -5.10 -3.94 17.30
C PRO A 43 -5.67 -5.08 16.44
N ILE A 44 -6.36 -4.78 15.34
CA ILE A 44 -6.98 -5.80 14.49
C ILE A 44 -5.93 -6.57 13.68
N ALA A 45 -4.89 -5.89 13.18
CA ALA A 45 -3.71 -6.53 12.62
C ALA A 45 -2.41 -5.94 13.15
N THR A 46 -1.42 -6.82 13.18
CA THR A 46 -0.04 -6.50 13.49
C THR A 46 0.66 -5.90 12.27
N PRO A 47 1.70 -5.07 12.47
CA PRO A 47 2.53 -4.60 11.37
C PRO A 47 3.07 -5.73 10.50
N ALA A 48 3.42 -6.88 11.09
CA ALA A 48 3.91 -8.05 10.37
C ALA A 48 2.88 -8.62 9.40
N GLU A 49 1.62 -8.74 9.82
CA GLU A 49 0.52 -9.21 8.96
C GLU A 49 0.25 -8.23 7.83
N THR A 50 0.23 -6.92 8.10
CA THR A 50 0.05 -5.91 7.05
C THR A 50 1.19 -5.93 6.03
N MET A 51 2.44 -6.05 6.48
CA MET A 51 3.60 -6.18 5.59
C MET A 51 3.51 -7.45 4.72
N ALA A 52 3.08 -8.57 5.29
CA ALA A 52 2.85 -9.80 4.53
C ALA A 52 1.73 -9.64 3.50
N GLY A 53 0.60 -9.03 3.89
CA GLY A 53 -0.52 -8.76 2.99
C GLY A 53 -0.14 -7.84 1.82
N LEU A 54 0.62 -6.78 2.10
CA LEU A 54 1.18 -5.88 1.09
C LEU A 54 2.06 -6.63 0.08
N ARG A 55 2.94 -7.52 0.54
CA ARG A 55 3.80 -8.33 -0.34
C ARG A 55 3.01 -9.35 -1.17
N GLY A 56 1.90 -9.84 -0.64
CA GLY A 56 0.96 -10.74 -1.32
C GLY A 56 -0.12 -10.04 -2.15
N VAL A 57 -0.03 -8.73 -2.42
CA VAL A 57 -1.07 -7.96 -3.12
C VAL A 57 -1.48 -8.55 -4.48
N ASN A 58 -0.54 -9.21 -5.17
CA ASN A 58 -0.76 -9.75 -6.51
C ASN A 58 -1.31 -11.18 -6.53
N ASP A 59 -1.43 -11.83 -5.37
CA ASP A 59 -1.80 -13.26 -5.29
C ASP A 59 -3.21 -13.48 -5.88
N ILE A 60 -4.14 -12.54 -5.66
CA ILE A 60 -5.52 -12.63 -6.17
C ILE A 60 -5.60 -12.62 -7.70
N VAL A 61 -4.59 -12.09 -8.40
CA VAL A 61 -4.57 -12.00 -9.87
C VAL A 61 -3.60 -13.00 -10.52
N GLU A 62 -3.06 -13.94 -9.74
CA GLU A 62 -2.17 -14.98 -10.26
C GLU A 62 -2.84 -15.80 -11.39
N GLY A 63 -2.07 -16.14 -12.42
CA GLY A 63 -2.57 -16.87 -13.60
C GLY A 63 -3.48 -16.06 -14.55
N SER A 64 -3.75 -14.79 -14.25
CA SER A 64 -4.56 -13.92 -15.11
C SER A 64 -3.72 -12.99 -16.01
N ARG A 65 -4.39 -12.23 -16.88
CA ARG A 65 -3.78 -11.15 -17.69
C ARG A 65 -3.92 -9.76 -17.05
N LEU A 66 -4.39 -9.69 -15.81
CA LEU A 66 -4.54 -8.42 -15.11
C LEU A 66 -3.14 -7.83 -14.81
N PRO A 67 -3.04 -6.48 -14.75
CA PRO A 67 -1.79 -5.83 -14.40
C PRO A 67 -1.36 -6.19 -12.97
N ARG A 68 -0.09 -5.95 -12.64
CA ARG A 68 0.46 -6.26 -11.31
C ARG A 68 0.97 -5.01 -10.64
N VAL A 69 0.78 -4.94 -9.33
CA VAL A 69 1.36 -3.90 -8.48
C VAL A 69 2.88 -4.17 -8.36
N PRO A 70 3.75 -3.19 -8.63
CA PRO A 70 5.20 -3.34 -8.54
C PRO A 70 5.64 -3.56 -7.09
N LEU A 71 6.27 -4.71 -6.81
CA LEU A 71 6.65 -5.11 -5.44
C LEU A 71 7.77 -4.25 -4.86
N ASP A 72 8.67 -3.71 -5.68
CA ASP A 72 9.68 -2.73 -5.27
C ASP A 72 9.04 -1.47 -4.66
N ARG A 73 7.93 -1.00 -5.25
CA ARG A 73 7.18 0.15 -4.73
C ARG A 73 6.41 -0.18 -3.45
N ILE A 74 6.05 -1.45 -3.26
CA ILE A 74 5.48 -1.91 -1.98
C ILE A 74 6.52 -1.83 -0.87
N GLU A 75 7.77 -2.27 -1.12
CA GLU A 75 8.84 -2.15 -0.14
C GLU A 75 9.14 -0.68 0.20
N GLU A 76 9.05 0.23 -0.78
CA GLU A 76 9.15 1.68 -0.52
C GLU A 76 8.04 2.23 0.39
N ILE A 77 6.85 1.64 0.39
CA ILE A 77 5.78 2.01 1.33
C ILE A 77 6.11 1.49 2.73
N ILE A 78 6.54 0.22 2.83
CA ILE A 78 6.86 -0.44 4.10
C ILE A 78 8.00 0.26 4.84
N HIS A 79 9.04 0.70 4.10
CA HIS A 79 10.26 1.25 4.68
C HIS A 79 10.32 2.78 4.67
N ARG A 80 9.23 3.46 4.31
CA ARG A 80 9.22 4.92 4.20
C ARG A 80 9.42 5.60 5.54
N ASP A 81 10.30 6.59 5.58
CA ASP A 81 10.35 7.56 6.68
C ASP A 81 9.12 8.48 6.63
N SER A 82 8.04 7.99 7.23
CA SER A 82 6.75 8.67 7.24
C SER A 82 6.77 9.88 8.19
N LEU A 83 7.64 9.90 9.21
CA LEU A 83 7.74 11.03 10.13
C LEU A 83 8.37 12.23 9.43
N ALA A 84 9.48 12.02 8.72
CA ALA A 84 10.09 13.08 7.92
C ALA A 84 9.15 13.56 6.80
N LEU A 85 8.44 12.65 6.13
CA LEU A 85 7.47 13.00 5.09
C LEU A 85 6.32 13.89 5.60
N LEU A 86 5.90 13.68 6.85
CA LEU A 86 4.85 14.46 7.51
C LEU A 86 5.36 15.69 8.27
N GLY A 87 6.68 15.92 8.29
CA GLY A 87 7.30 17.03 9.03
C GLY A 87 7.23 16.88 10.54
N LEU A 88 7.31 15.64 11.05
CA LEU A 88 7.18 15.28 12.46
C LEU A 88 8.50 14.85 13.12
N SER A 89 9.61 14.92 12.40
CA SER A 89 10.97 14.57 12.85
C SER A 89 11.91 15.76 12.84
#